data_AF-A0A0E2H4Q2-F1
#
_entry.id   AF-A0A0E2H4Q2-F1
#
_cell.length_a   1.000
_cell.length_b   1.000
_cell.length_c   1.000
_cell.angle_alpha   90.00
_cell.angle_beta   90.00
_cell.angle_gamma   90.00
#
_symmetry.space_group_name_H-M   'P 1'
#
loop_
_entity.id
_entity.type
_entity.pdbx_description
1 polymer ?
#
loop_
_entity_poly.entity_id
_entity_poly.type
_entity_poly.pdbx_seq_one_letter_code
_entity_poly.pdbx_strand_id
1 'polypeptide(L)'
;MWLDRNELVSLDLKLTSDYGDIIPKIQIGYDLFNLIEHNTSIDTETKINLKEKAVICHQKIKMMLFAEKCAIENLNEFEVSQNMEMPCLFGDDETTLLYHTESTILFARNALDVVATIFHCIAFHERNDSFNKFTKKILKDENDKFIYLKSYLCEIDKLDTHAFRLLCGSERGRSLRDQIVHQTNIKLEYDEYKEGSNKEKLFIVLYKGEIVICYREFMRNFVMEVVEMISSISQKFILDELENQL
;
A
#
# COMPACT_ATOMS: atom_id res chain seq x y z
N MET A 1 26.81 -4.14 -8.97
CA MET A 1 26.19 -3.52 -10.16
C MET A 1 25.55 -2.25 -9.65
N TRP A 2 25.94 -1.08 -10.16
CA TRP A 2 25.47 0.19 -9.62
C TRP A 2 24.10 0.49 -10.23
N LEU A 3 23.05 0.44 -9.42
CA LEU A 3 21.69 0.80 -9.85
C LEU A 3 21.67 2.27 -10.29
N ASP A 4 21.43 2.50 -11.57
CA ASP A 4 21.28 3.84 -12.14
C ASP A 4 19.80 4.26 -12.22
N ARG A 5 19.54 5.52 -12.60
CA ARG A 5 18.18 6.05 -12.78
C ARG A 5 17.38 5.21 -13.78
N ASN A 6 18.03 4.73 -14.84
CA ASN A 6 17.37 4.05 -15.94
C ASN A 6 16.84 2.69 -15.50
N GLU A 7 17.56 2.00 -14.62
CA GLU A 7 17.11 0.73 -14.05
C GLU A 7 15.81 0.90 -13.24
N LEU A 8 15.73 1.88 -12.32
CA LEU A 8 14.50 2.13 -11.55
C LEU A 8 13.34 2.64 -12.41
N VAL A 9 13.61 3.49 -13.41
CA VAL A 9 12.57 3.94 -14.35
C VAL A 9 12.07 2.79 -15.23
N SER A 10 12.96 1.86 -15.63
CA SER A 10 12.55 0.68 -16.41
C SER A 10 11.62 -0.23 -15.63
N LEU A 11 11.81 -0.30 -14.31
CA LEU A 11 10.95 -1.04 -13.39
C LEU A 11 9.54 -0.41 -13.33
N ASP A 12 9.44 0.92 -13.19
CA ASP A 12 8.17 1.66 -13.22
C ASP A 12 7.41 1.46 -14.55
N LEU A 13 8.12 1.52 -15.68
CA LEU A 13 7.56 1.25 -17.00
C LEU A 13 7.03 -0.19 -17.11
N LYS A 14 7.75 -1.15 -16.53
CA LYS A 14 7.33 -2.54 -16.52
C LYS A 14 6.08 -2.74 -15.67
N LEU A 15 5.99 -2.13 -14.49
CA LEU A 15 4.76 -2.17 -13.70
C LEU A 15 3.57 -1.52 -14.43
N THR A 16 3.79 -0.35 -15.02
CA THR A 16 2.73 0.34 -15.77
C THR A 16 2.27 -0.49 -16.97
N SER A 17 3.19 -1.20 -17.63
CA SER A 17 2.84 -2.12 -18.72
C SER A 17 2.06 -3.36 -18.24
N ASP A 18 2.40 -3.89 -17.07
CA ASP A 18 1.83 -5.16 -16.58
C ASP A 18 0.51 -4.95 -15.81
N TYR A 19 0.31 -3.76 -15.21
CA TYR A 19 -0.78 -3.43 -14.27
C TYR A 19 -1.41 -2.04 -14.48
N GLY A 20 -1.18 -1.41 -15.64
CA GLY A 20 -1.69 -0.07 -15.96
C GLY A 20 -3.21 0.04 -16.04
N ASP A 21 -3.89 -1.09 -16.18
CA ASP A 21 -5.35 -1.24 -16.06
C ASP A 21 -5.85 -1.05 -14.62
N ILE A 22 -5.01 -1.34 -13.63
CA ILE A 22 -5.30 -1.17 -12.20
C ILE A 22 -4.82 0.22 -11.73
N ILE A 23 -3.55 0.55 -12.00
CA ILE A 23 -2.92 1.82 -11.61
C ILE A 23 -2.36 2.52 -12.86
N PRO A 24 -3.03 3.56 -13.38
CA PRO A 24 -2.65 4.18 -14.66
C PRO A 24 -1.28 4.87 -14.69
N LYS A 25 -0.74 5.21 -13.52
CA LYS A 25 0.53 5.93 -13.39
C LYS A 25 1.31 5.43 -12.18
N ILE A 26 2.38 4.68 -12.42
CA ILE A 26 3.30 4.21 -11.39
C ILE A 26 4.66 4.89 -11.62
N GLN A 27 5.15 5.62 -10.63
CA GLN A 27 6.42 6.38 -10.69
C GLN A 27 7.24 6.25 -9.41
N ILE A 28 7.09 5.13 -8.70
CA ILE A 28 7.70 4.93 -7.37
C ILE A 28 9.22 4.85 -7.48
N GLY A 29 9.75 4.13 -8.47
CA GLY A 29 11.17 4.03 -8.70
C GLY A 29 11.79 5.40 -9.00
N TYR A 30 11.14 6.18 -9.86
CA TYR A 30 11.54 7.56 -10.17
C TYR A 30 11.51 8.48 -8.94
N ASP A 31 10.41 8.48 -8.18
CA ASP A 31 10.23 9.34 -7.01
C ASP A 31 11.28 9.02 -5.92
N LEU A 32 11.49 7.74 -5.61
CA LEU A 32 12.48 7.31 -4.63
C LEU A 32 13.92 7.57 -5.09
N PHE A 33 14.23 7.37 -6.37
CA PHE A 33 15.55 7.68 -6.91
C PHE A 33 15.87 9.16 -6.75
N ASN A 34 14.95 10.04 -7.12
CA ASN A 34 15.16 11.48 -6.98
C ASN A 34 15.35 11.88 -5.52
N LEU A 35 14.54 11.32 -4.63
CA LEU A 35 14.65 11.59 -3.20
C LEU A 35 16.03 11.18 -2.65
N ILE A 36 16.55 10.02 -3.06
CA ILE A 36 17.86 9.52 -2.60
C ILE A 36 19.03 10.33 -3.21
N GLU A 37 18.99 10.59 -4.52
CA GLU A 37 20.12 11.22 -5.21
C GLU A 37 20.32 12.67 -4.84
N HIS A 38 19.21 13.44 -4.74
CA HIS A 38 19.27 14.87 -4.46
C HIS A 38 19.55 15.18 -2.99
N ASN A 39 19.43 14.19 -2.10
CA ASN A 39 19.78 14.37 -0.71
C ASN A 39 21.31 14.46 -0.55
N THR A 40 21.80 15.63 -0.13
CA THR A 40 23.24 15.92 -0.01
C THR A 40 23.85 15.52 1.33
N SER A 41 23.02 15.21 2.32
CA SER A 41 23.45 14.88 3.69
C SER A 41 23.76 13.40 3.89
N ILE A 42 23.57 12.56 2.87
CA ILE A 42 23.85 11.12 2.88
C ILE A 42 25.07 10.81 2.01
N ASP A 43 25.98 9.99 2.53
CA ASP A 43 27.18 9.54 1.83
C ASP A 43 26.87 8.54 0.70
N THR A 44 27.85 8.36 -0.21
CA THR A 44 27.68 7.49 -1.39
C THR A 44 27.35 6.05 -1.04
N GLU A 45 27.96 5.47 0.01
CA GLU A 45 27.72 4.07 0.40
C GLU A 45 26.28 3.89 0.89
N THR A 46 25.81 4.81 1.72
CA THR A 46 24.42 4.81 2.17
C THR A 46 23.44 5.01 1.01
N LYS A 47 23.74 5.87 0.03
CA LYS A 47 22.90 6.02 -1.18
C LYS A 47 22.75 4.73 -1.97
N ILE A 48 23.81 3.94 -2.12
CA ILE A 48 23.75 2.62 -2.79
C ILE A 48 22.76 1.72 -2.04
N ASN A 49 22.93 1.62 -0.72
CA ASN A 49 22.06 0.79 0.13
C ASN A 49 20.59 1.21 0.03
N LEU A 50 20.30 2.52 -0.04
CA LEU A 50 18.95 3.03 -0.20
C LEU A 50 18.36 2.72 -1.59
N LYS A 51 19.17 2.76 -2.66
CA LYS A 51 18.73 2.36 -4.00
C LYS A 51 18.36 0.87 -4.06
N GLU A 52 19.11 0.01 -3.38
CA GLU A 52 18.75 -1.40 -3.24
C GLU A 52 17.40 -1.56 -2.51
N LYS A 53 17.15 -0.75 -1.47
CA LYS A 53 15.83 -0.73 -0.81
C LYS A 53 14.72 -0.26 -1.73
N ALA A 54 14.98 0.70 -2.63
CA ALA A 54 14.00 1.14 -3.61
C ALA A 54 13.64 0.00 -4.59
N VAL A 55 14.62 -0.79 -5.05
CA VAL A 55 14.36 -1.98 -5.87
C VAL A 55 13.54 -3.03 -5.11
N ILE A 56 13.88 -3.30 -3.85
CA ILE A 56 13.12 -4.25 -3.02
C ILE A 56 11.69 -3.75 -2.84
N CYS A 57 11.48 -2.46 -2.55
CA CYS A 57 10.16 -1.86 -2.45
C CYS A 57 9.35 -2.11 -3.72
N HIS A 58 9.94 -1.84 -4.88
CA HIS A 58 9.33 -2.07 -6.18
C HIS A 58 8.94 -3.54 -6.39
N GLN A 59 9.80 -4.49 -6.00
CA GLN A 59 9.46 -5.92 -6.02
C GLN A 59 8.25 -6.24 -5.14
N LYS A 60 8.14 -5.63 -3.95
CA LYS A 60 6.98 -5.83 -3.06
C LYS A 60 5.69 -5.25 -3.63
N ILE A 61 5.76 -4.09 -4.28
CA ILE A 61 4.63 -3.53 -5.02
C ILE A 61 4.21 -4.46 -6.16
N LYS A 62 5.17 -5.02 -6.91
CA LYS A 62 4.86 -6.01 -7.94
C LYS A 62 4.14 -7.24 -7.37
N MET A 63 4.62 -7.77 -6.24
CA MET A 63 4.01 -8.91 -5.58
C MET A 63 2.59 -8.59 -5.08
N MET A 64 2.37 -7.39 -4.55
CA MET A 64 1.04 -6.89 -4.16
C MET A 64 0.09 -6.84 -5.35
N LEU A 65 0.49 -6.21 -6.46
CA LEU A 65 -0.33 -6.08 -7.67
C LEU A 65 -0.61 -7.44 -8.34
N PHE A 66 0.37 -8.34 -8.32
CA PHE A 66 0.16 -9.71 -8.79
C PHE A 66 -0.88 -10.45 -7.94
N ALA A 67 -0.79 -10.34 -6.62
CA ALA A 67 -1.75 -10.97 -5.72
C ALA A 67 -3.16 -10.40 -5.91
N GLU A 68 -3.30 -9.08 -6.08
CA GLU A 68 -4.58 -8.42 -6.35
C GLU A 68 -5.20 -8.95 -7.65
N LYS A 69 -4.41 -8.97 -8.73
CA LYS A 69 -4.86 -9.47 -10.03
C LYS A 69 -5.36 -10.91 -9.95
N CYS A 70 -4.60 -11.79 -9.30
CA CYS A 70 -5.02 -13.17 -9.07
C CYS A 70 -6.32 -13.23 -8.24
N ALA A 71 -6.49 -12.38 -7.23
CA ALA A 71 -7.71 -12.35 -6.44
C ALA A 71 -8.94 -11.98 -7.29
N ILE A 72 -8.80 -10.99 -8.17
CA ILE A 72 -9.87 -10.55 -9.08
C ILE A 72 -10.17 -11.60 -10.16
N GLU A 73 -9.14 -12.24 -10.72
CA GLU A 73 -9.28 -13.33 -11.68
C GLU A 73 -10.02 -14.53 -11.06
N ASN A 74 -9.61 -14.98 -9.86
CA ASN A 74 -10.29 -16.07 -9.16
C ASN A 74 -11.75 -15.72 -8.83
N LEU A 75 -12.02 -14.47 -8.41
CA LEU A 75 -13.41 -14.04 -8.18
C LEU A 75 -14.24 -14.08 -9.46
N ASN A 76 -13.68 -13.66 -10.60
CA ASN A 76 -14.37 -13.75 -11.89
C ASN A 76 -14.67 -15.21 -12.28
N GLU A 77 -13.69 -16.10 -12.14
CA GLU A 77 -13.84 -17.53 -12.45
C GLU A 77 -14.90 -18.19 -11.57
N PHE A 78 -14.88 -17.86 -10.27
CA PHE A 78 -15.91 -18.28 -9.33
C PHE A 78 -17.28 -17.78 -9.77
N GLU A 79 -17.47 -16.47 -9.93
CA GLU A 79 -18.77 -15.87 -10.29
C GLU A 79 -19.34 -16.39 -11.62
N VAL A 80 -18.49 -16.73 -12.60
CA VAL A 80 -18.92 -17.28 -13.90
C VAL A 80 -19.23 -18.78 -13.83
N SER A 81 -18.56 -19.53 -12.95
CA SER A 81 -18.78 -20.98 -12.80
C SER A 81 -20.00 -21.33 -11.93
N GLN A 82 -20.43 -20.42 -11.06
CA GLN A 82 -21.62 -20.60 -10.24
C GLN A 82 -22.90 -20.42 -11.07
N ASN A 83 -23.65 -21.51 -11.27
CA ASN A 83 -24.98 -21.50 -11.91
C ASN A 83 -26.12 -21.08 -10.95
N MET A 84 -25.81 -20.39 -9.86
CA MET A 84 -26.78 -20.01 -8.82
C MET A 84 -27.01 -18.50 -8.83
N GLU A 85 -28.25 -18.08 -8.57
CA GLU A 85 -28.57 -16.64 -8.34
C GLU A 85 -27.85 -16.08 -7.11
N MET A 86 -27.47 -16.97 -6.18
CA MET A 86 -26.86 -16.67 -4.89
C MET A 86 -25.59 -17.53 -4.71
N PRO A 87 -24.41 -17.07 -5.15
CA PRO A 87 -23.19 -17.85 -5.08
C PRO A 87 -22.71 -17.97 -3.61
N CYS A 88 -22.40 -19.19 -3.18
CA CYS A 88 -21.87 -19.45 -1.84
C CYS A 88 -20.35 -19.61 -1.93
N LEU A 89 -19.59 -18.68 -1.36
CA LEU A 89 -18.14 -18.78 -1.25
C LEU A 89 -17.79 -19.69 -0.07
N PHE A 90 -17.27 -20.89 -0.34
CA PHE A 90 -16.85 -21.83 0.70
C PHE A 90 -15.73 -22.75 0.21
N GLY A 91 -15.01 -23.37 1.14
CA GLY A 91 -14.01 -24.41 0.83
C GLY A 91 -12.79 -23.87 0.08
N ASP A 92 -12.43 -24.52 -1.02
CA ASP A 92 -11.22 -24.19 -1.78
C ASP A 92 -11.30 -22.82 -2.47
N ASP A 93 -12.49 -22.41 -2.92
CA ASP A 93 -12.72 -21.11 -3.56
C ASP A 93 -12.53 -19.97 -2.54
N GLU A 94 -13.13 -20.11 -1.36
CA GLU A 94 -12.96 -19.16 -0.25
C GLU A 94 -11.49 -19.07 0.17
N THR A 95 -10.84 -20.23 0.34
CA THR A 95 -9.44 -20.31 0.76
C THR A 95 -8.51 -19.65 -0.24
N THR A 96 -8.72 -19.88 -1.54
CA THR A 96 -7.91 -19.31 -2.62
C THR A 96 -8.09 -17.80 -2.69
N LEU A 97 -9.33 -17.32 -2.59
CA LEU A 97 -9.61 -15.89 -2.61
C LEU A 97 -9.02 -15.18 -1.38
N LEU A 98 -9.18 -15.76 -0.19
CA LEU A 98 -8.57 -15.27 1.05
C LEU A 98 -7.05 -15.22 0.95
N TYR A 99 -6.41 -16.28 0.43
CA TYR A 99 -4.96 -16.33 0.24
C TYR A 99 -4.44 -15.14 -0.58
N HIS A 100 -5.08 -14.84 -1.71
CA HIS A 100 -4.69 -13.72 -2.56
C HIS A 100 -5.01 -12.36 -1.92
N THR A 101 -6.14 -12.25 -1.22
CA THR A 101 -6.52 -11.05 -0.46
C THR A 101 -5.48 -10.72 0.61
N GLU A 102 -5.16 -11.68 1.47
CA GLU A 102 -4.21 -11.50 2.56
C GLU A 102 -2.79 -11.28 2.04
N SER A 103 -2.40 -11.98 0.96
CA SER A 103 -1.12 -11.75 0.28
C SER A 103 -1.00 -10.30 -0.20
N THR A 104 -2.06 -9.74 -0.77
CA THR A 104 -2.09 -8.32 -1.20
C THR A 104 -1.83 -7.39 -0.01
N ILE A 105 -2.54 -7.59 1.10
CA ILE A 105 -2.40 -6.78 2.32
C ILE A 105 -0.99 -6.91 2.92
N LEU A 106 -0.45 -8.12 2.97
CA LEU A 106 0.88 -8.39 3.52
C LEU A 106 2.00 -7.78 2.68
N PHE A 107 1.92 -7.88 1.35
CA PHE A 107 2.91 -7.26 0.46
C PHE A 107 2.80 -5.74 0.46
N ALA A 108 1.58 -5.18 0.55
CA ALA A 108 1.38 -3.75 0.76
C ALA A 108 2.10 -3.26 2.02
N ARG A 109 1.88 -3.94 3.16
CA ARG A 109 2.58 -3.62 4.41
C ARG A 109 4.09 -3.71 4.24
N ASN A 110 4.56 -4.77 3.62
CA ASN A 110 5.99 -5.01 3.47
C ASN A 110 6.66 -3.94 2.58
N ALA A 111 5.98 -3.47 1.53
CA ALA A 111 6.45 -2.34 0.72
C ALA A 111 6.62 -1.08 1.59
N LEU A 112 5.64 -0.78 2.45
CA LEU A 112 5.70 0.37 3.37
C LEU A 112 6.85 0.27 4.38
N ASP A 113 7.09 -0.91 4.96
CA ASP A 113 8.18 -1.12 5.92
C ASP A 113 9.57 -1.06 5.23
N VAL A 114 9.68 -1.54 3.98
CA VAL A 114 10.91 -1.39 3.19
C VAL A 114 11.19 0.09 2.88
N VAL A 115 10.20 0.84 2.38
CA VAL A 115 10.39 2.25 2.04
C VAL A 115 10.59 3.13 3.28
N ALA A 116 10.07 2.72 4.45
CA ALA A 116 10.33 3.40 5.71
C ALA A 116 11.83 3.50 6.02
N THR A 117 12.63 2.51 5.60
CA THR A 117 14.10 2.57 5.74
C THR A 117 14.69 3.77 5.01
N ILE A 118 14.20 4.06 3.80
CA ILE A 118 14.62 5.20 2.98
C ILE A 118 14.19 6.50 3.67
N PHE A 119 12.90 6.59 4.03
CA PHE A 119 12.35 7.80 4.64
C PHE A 119 12.99 8.13 5.99
N HIS A 120 13.24 7.15 6.86
CA HIS A 120 13.93 7.40 8.13
C HIS A 120 15.37 7.86 7.94
N CYS A 121 16.09 7.24 7.01
CA CYS A 121 17.48 7.61 6.75
C CYS A 121 17.58 9.06 6.25
N ILE A 122 16.67 9.46 5.37
CA ILE A 122 16.61 10.81 4.80
C ILE A 122 16.13 11.84 5.81
N ALA A 123 15.07 11.55 6.56
CA ALA A 123 14.47 12.50 7.49
C ALA A 123 15.29 12.71 8.76
N PHE A 124 15.87 11.63 9.28
CA PHE A 124 16.38 11.55 10.65
C PHE A 124 17.80 10.99 10.76
N HIS A 125 18.45 10.60 9.66
CA HIS A 125 19.78 9.94 9.70
C HIS A 125 19.82 8.68 10.56
N GLU A 126 18.69 7.97 10.63
CA GLU A 126 18.53 6.77 11.45
C GLU A 126 18.08 5.58 10.59
N ARG A 127 18.53 4.38 10.97
CA ARG A 127 18.04 3.14 10.37
C ARG A 127 16.81 2.63 11.11
N ASN A 128 15.68 2.57 10.44
CA ASN A 128 14.45 2.00 10.98
C ASN A 128 13.53 1.56 9.83
N ASP A 129 13.02 0.34 9.91
CA ASP A 129 12.22 -0.32 8.87
C ASP A 129 10.73 -0.36 9.22
N SER A 130 10.29 0.41 10.21
CA SER A 130 8.89 0.48 10.60
C SER A 130 8.23 1.75 10.08
N PHE A 131 7.31 1.57 9.14
CA PHE A 131 6.50 2.68 8.63
C PHE A 131 5.63 3.32 9.71
N ASN A 132 5.17 2.54 10.70
CA ASN A 132 4.41 3.09 11.83
C ASN A 132 5.27 3.95 12.75
N LYS A 133 6.55 3.58 12.96
CA LYS A 133 7.48 4.42 13.72
C LYS A 133 7.82 5.69 12.93
N PHE A 134 7.94 5.58 11.60
CA PHE A 134 8.19 6.72 10.72
C PHE A 134 7.08 7.77 10.86
N THR A 135 5.83 7.38 10.63
CA THR A 135 4.69 8.31 10.68
C THR A 135 4.50 8.90 12.06
N LYS A 136 4.63 8.09 13.13
CA LYS A 136 4.59 8.59 14.51
C LYS A 136 5.68 9.61 14.82
N LYS A 137 6.89 9.44 14.28
CA LYS A 137 8.00 10.38 14.51
C LYS A 137 7.75 11.69 13.76
N ILE A 138 7.26 11.64 12.52
CA ILE A 138 6.86 12.83 11.77
C ILE A 138 5.74 13.58 12.46
N LEU A 139 4.67 12.89 12.90
CA LEU A 139 3.52 13.54 13.54
C LEU A 139 3.83 14.13 14.93
N LYS A 140 4.85 13.62 15.62
CA LYS A 140 5.29 14.12 16.93
C LYS A 140 6.40 15.16 16.87
N ASP A 141 7.03 15.34 15.72
CA ASP A 141 8.04 16.36 15.55
C ASP A 141 7.39 17.72 15.79
N GLU A 142 7.96 18.54 16.68
CA GLU A 142 7.42 19.88 16.99
C GLU A 142 7.98 20.95 16.05
N ASN A 143 9.00 20.61 15.26
CA ASN A 143 9.60 21.53 14.30
C ASN A 143 8.71 21.64 13.05
N ASP A 144 8.68 22.82 12.43
CA ASP A 144 7.96 23.03 11.17
C ASP A 144 8.66 22.38 9.96
N LYS A 145 9.75 21.62 10.20
CA LYS A 145 10.55 20.94 9.18
C LYS A 145 9.73 20.07 8.24
N PHE A 146 8.66 19.44 8.73
CA PHE A 146 7.86 18.45 7.97
C PHE A 146 6.40 18.88 7.81
N ILE A 147 6.12 20.17 7.62
CA ILE A 147 4.76 20.71 7.66
C ILE A 147 3.87 20.09 6.57
N TYR A 148 4.37 19.91 5.35
CA TYR A 148 3.59 19.32 4.27
C TYR A 148 3.31 17.84 4.49
N LEU A 149 4.33 17.11 4.94
CA LEU A 149 4.20 15.70 5.21
C LEU A 149 3.25 15.44 6.39
N LYS A 150 3.33 16.23 7.47
CA LYS A 150 2.39 16.16 8.61
C LYS A 150 0.96 16.41 8.15
N SER A 151 0.74 17.49 7.38
CA SER A 151 -0.58 17.82 6.84
C SER A 151 -1.16 16.67 6.02
N TYR A 152 -0.38 16.10 5.10
CA TYR A 152 -0.78 14.95 4.30
C TYR A 152 -1.16 13.72 5.16
N LEU A 153 -0.30 13.35 6.11
CA LEU A 153 -0.55 12.20 7.00
C LEU A 153 -1.80 12.42 7.87
N CYS A 154 -2.03 13.63 8.36
CA CYS A 154 -3.24 13.98 9.12
C CYS A 154 -4.51 13.88 8.28
N GLU A 155 -4.48 14.26 7.00
CA GLU A 155 -5.67 14.15 6.13
C GLU A 155 -6.01 12.68 5.82
N ILE A 156 -5.03 11.86 5.45
CA ILE A 156 -5.29 10.45 5.14
C ILE A 156 -5.65 9.62 6.39
N ASP A 157 -5.23 10.05 7.58
CA ASP A 157 -5.61 9.37 8.83
C ASP A 157 -7.08 9.59 9.20
N LYS A 158 -7.75 10.61 8.66
CA LYS A 158 -9.19 10.84 8.87
C LYS A 158 -10.06 9.89 8.05
N LEU A 159 -9.48 9.19 7.08
CA LEU A 159 -10.19 8.31 6.16
C LEU A 159 -10.13 6.87 6.66
N ASP A 160 -11.20 6.40 7.31
CA ASP A 160 -11.23 5.09 7.98
C ASP A 160 -11.02 3.90 7.02
N THR A 161 -11.33 4.08 5.73
CA THR A 161 -11.17 3.04 4.70
C THR A 161 -9.87 3.18 3.90
N HIS A 162 -9.07 4.22 4.14
CA HIS A 162 -7.84 4.43 3.39
C HIS A 162 -6.76 3.43 3.83
N ALA A 163 -5.95 2.96 2.89
CA ALA A 163 -4.90 1.96 3.11
C ALA A 163 -3.95 2.33 4.27
N PHE A 164 -3.70 3.62 4.48
CA PHE A 164 -2.95 4.10 5.65
C PHE A 164 -3.55 3.62 6.98
N ARG A 165 -4.84 3.90 7.22
CA ARG A 165 -5.55 3.47 8.44
C ARG A 165 -5.63 1.95 8.54
N LEU A 166 -5.89 1.29 7.42
CA LEU A 166 -6.03 -0.16 7.35
C LEU A 166 -4.71 -0.91 7.59
N LEU A 167 -3.56 -0.33 7.24
CA LEU A 167 -2.24 -0.95 7.41
C LEU A 167 -1.48 -0.47 8.64
N CYS A 168 -1.76 0.76 9.10
CA CYS A 168 -0.97 1.45 10.14
C CYS A 168 -1.76 1.76 11.41
N GLY A 169 -3.03 1.34 11.46
CA GLY A 169 -4.05 1.67 12.45
C GLY A 169 -3.56 2.12 13.83
N SER A 170 -4.19 3.18 14.34
CA SER A 170 -3.97 3.74 15.67
C SER A 170 -4.38 2.80 16.81
N GLU A 171 -5.33 1.90 16.54
CA GLU A 171 -5.86 0.93 17.50
C GLU A 171 -5.39 -0.50 17.22
N ARG A 172 -4.80 -1.12 18.25
CA ARG A 172 -4.25 -2.48 18.18
C ARG A 172 -5.34 -3.49 17.81
N GLY A 173 -5.07 -4.32 16.80
CA GLY A 173 -5.98 -5.38 16.36
C GLY A 173 -7.10 -4.92 15.44
N ARG A 174 -7.17 -3.62 15.11
CA ARG A 174 -8.11 -3.10 14.10
C ARG A 174 -7.51 -3.05 12.69
N SER A 175 -6.19 -2.83 12.56
CA SER A 175 -5.53 -2.85 11.25
C SER A 175 -5.62 -4.23 10.62
N LEU A 176 -5.82 -4.31 9.29
CA LEU A 176 -5.92 -5.56 8.54
C LEU A 176 -4.69 -6.44 8.75
N ARG A 177 -3.52 -5.81 8.80
CA ARG A 177 -2.26 -6.51 9.07
C ARG A 177 -2.22 -7.13 10.47
N ASP A 178 -2.69 -6.41 11.49
CA ASP A 178 -2.74 -6.96 12.84
C ASP A 178 -3.78 -8.09 12.95
N GLN A 179 -4.91 -8.01 12.24
CA GLN A 179 -5.88 -9.10 12.17
C GLN A 179 -5.24 -10.38 11.63
N ILE A 180 -4.56 -10.31 10.48
CA ILE A 180 -3.85 -11.44 9.86
C ILE A 180 -2.77 -11.99 10.81
N VAL A 181 -1.93 -11.12 11.40
CA VAL A 181 -0.86 -11.54 12.32
C VAL A 181 -1.41 -12.15 13.61
N HIS A 182 -2.58 -11.70 14.07
CA HIS A 182 -3.28 -12.24 15.24
C HIS A 182 -4.22 -13.40 14.90
N GLN A 183 -4.02 -14.06 13.75
CA GLN A 183 -4.72 -15.28 13.36
C GLN A 183 -6.24 -15.09 13.21
N THR A 184 -6.65 -13.88 12.84
CA THR A 184 -8.03 -13.58 12.45
C THR A 184 -8.06 -13.36 10.95
N ASN A 185 -8.85 -14.18 10.26
CA ASN A 185 -9.03 -14.02 8.81
C ASN A 185 -9.72 -12.70 8.48
N ILE A 186 -9.38 -12.15 7.33
CA ILE A 186 -10.16 -11.07 6.74
C ILE A 186 -11.55 -11.60 6.41
N LYS A 187 -12.59 -10.91 6.87
CA LYS A 187 -13.97 -11.35 6.69
C LYS A 187 -14.49 -10.95 5.31
N LEU A 188 -14.92 -11.95 4.53
CA LEU A 188 -15.53 -11.79 3.21
C LEU A 188 -16.97 -12.31 3.26
N GLU A 189 -17.94 -11.53 2.77
CA GLU A 189 -19.36 -11.91 2.80
C GLU A 189 -20.05 -11.53 1.50
N TYR A 190 -20.90 -12.43 0.98
CA TYR A 190 -21.86 -12.07 -0.06
C TYR A 190 -23.08 -11.39 0.58
N ASP A 191 -23.50 -10.26 0.02
CA ASP A 191 -24.66 -9.49 0.46
C ASP A 191 -25.37 -8.85 -0.75
N GLU A 192 -26.60 -8.36 -0.56
CA GLU A 192 -27.35 -7.64 -1.59
C GLU A 192 -26.56 -6.41 -2.06
N TYR A 193 -26.41 -6.24 -3.38
CA TYR A 193 -25.67 -5.08 -3.91
C TYR A 193 -26.30 -3.74 -3.51
N LYS A 194 -27.64 -3.72 -3.37
CA LYS A 194 -28.47 -2.61 -2.87
C LYS A 194 -29.72 -3.23 -2.26
N GLU A 195 -30.32 -2.57 -1.29
CA GLU A 195 -31.59 -3.00 -0.69
C GLU A 195 -32.65 -3.30 -1.78
N GLY A 196 -33.13 -4.55 -1.80
CA GLY A 196 -34.10 -5.04 -2.78
C GLY A 196 -33.50 -5.42 -4.14
N SER A 197 -32.17 -5.58 -4.22
CA SER A 197 -31.50 -6.08 -5.42
C SER A 197 -31.42 -7.59 -5.42
N ASN A 198 -31.95 -8.23 -6.47
CA ASN A 198 -31.76 -9.67 -6.70
C ASN A 198 -30.33 -10.06 -7.09
N LYS A 199 -29.36 -9.15 -6.97
CA LYS A 199 -27.94 -9.39 -7.30
C LYS A 199 -27.12 -9.23 -6.04
N GLU A 200 -26.47 -10.30 -5.64
CA GLU A 200 -25.48 -10.27 -4.57
C GLU A 200 -24.08 -9.97 -5.14
N LYS A 201 -23.24 -9.37 -4.29
CA LYS A 201 -21.82 -9.19 -4.57
C LYS A 201 -20.99 -9.59 -3.36
N LEU A 202 -19.72 -9.90 -3.60
CA LEU A 202 -18.78 -10.10 -2.52
C LEU A 202 -18.35 -8.76 -1.92
N PHE A 203 -18.34 -8.69 -0.59
CA PHE A 203 -17.89 -7.57 0.20
C PHE A 203 -16.76 -7.97 1.15
N ILE A 204 -15.88 -7.02 1.44
CA ILE A 204 -14.99 -7.09 2.61
C ILE A 204 -15.67 -6.42 3.79
N VAL A 205 -15.57 -7.04 4.96
CA VAL A 205 -16.20 -6.57 6.19
C VAL A 205 -15.12 -6.14 7.16
N LEU A 206 -15.11 -4.85 7.47
CA LEU A 206 -14.12 -4.21 8.33
C LEU A 206 -14.72 -3.87 9.69
N TYR A 207 -13.86 -3.67 10.69
CA TYR A 207 -14.24 -3.17 12.02
C TYR A 207 -15.42 -3.94 12.65
N LYS A 208 -15.40 -5.27 12.56
CA LYS A 208 -16.47 -6.16 13.09
C LYS A 208 -17.87 -5.88 12.51
N GLY A 209 -17.96 -5.41 11.27
CA GLY A 209 -19.23 -5.16 10.59
C GLY A 209 -19.65 -3.70 10.53
N GLU A 210 -18.86 -2.77 11.08
CA GLU A 210 -19.18 -1.34 11.02
C GLU A 210 -19.02 -0.76 9.60
N ILE A 211 -18.13 -1.32 8.80
CA ILE A 211 -17.90 -0.89 7.41
C ILE A 211 -17.89 -2.10 6.49
N VAL A 212 -18.67 -2.01 5.41
CA VAL A 212 -18.81 -3.04 4.38
C VAL A 212 -18.50 -2.39 3.03
N ILE A 213 -17.52 -2.94 2.29
CA ILE A 213 -17.03 -2.35 1.03
C ILE A 213 -17.08 -3.43 -0.04
N CYS A 214 -17.57 -3.09 -1.24
CA CYS A 214 -17.55 -4.00 -2.39
C CYS A 214 -16.12 -4.51 -2.61
N TYR A 215 -15.92 -5.83 -2.69
CA TYR A 215 -14.60 -6.44 -2.69
C TYR A 215 -13.70 -5.91 -3.82
N ARG A 216 -14.24 -5.78 -5.04
CA ARG A 216 -13.51 -5.26 -6.20
C ARG A 216 -13.10 -3.80 -6.02
N GLU A 217 -13.97 -3.00 -5.40
CA GLU A 217 -13.68 -1.60 -5.09
C GLU A 217 -12.59 -1.49 -4.03
N PHE A 218 -12.71 -2.29 -2.97
CA PHE A 218 -11.70 -2.37 -1.92
C PHE A 218 -10.33 -2.73 -2.48
N MET A 219 -10.22 -3.84 -3.22
CA MET A 219 -8.94 -4.32 -3.74
C MET A 219 -8.25 -3.27 -4.62
N ARG A 220 -9.01 -2.66 -5.53
CA ARG A 220 -8.51 -1.61 -6.42
C ARG A 220 -8.07 -0.37 -5.66
N ASN A 221 -8.93 0.17 -4.79
CA ASN A 221 -8.62 1.40 -4.05
C ASN A 221 -7.43 1.18 -3.11
N PHE A 222 -7.39 0.04 -2.42
CA PHE A 222 -6.32 -0.30 -1.50
C PHE A 222 -4.94 -0.31 -2.17
N VAL A 223 -4.78 -0.98 -3.32
CA VAL A 223 -3.48 -1.01 -4.02
C VAL A 223 -3.10 0.35 -4.62
N MET A 224 -4.08 1.11 -5.11
CA MET A 224 -3.85 2.48 -5.61
C MET A 224 -3.36 3.39 -4.48
N GLU A 225 -4.04 3.41 -3.34
CA GLU A 225 -3.71 4.25 -2.19
C GLU A 225 -2.32 3.92 -1.62
N VAL A 226 -1.89 2.65 -1.63
CA VAL A 226 -0.53 2.27 -1.20
C VAL A 226 0.53 2.90 -2.12
N VAL A 227 0.33 2.82 -3.43
CA VAL A 227 1.24 3.39 -4.43
C VAL A 227 1.26 4.93 -4.33
N GLU A 228 0.08 5.54 -4.28
CA GLU A 228 -0.08 6.98 -4.15
C GLU A 228 0.54 7.51 -2.86
N MET A 229 0.43 6.77 -1.75
CA MET A 229 1.03 7.16 -0.47
C MET A 229 2.56 7.19 -0.54
N ILE A 230 3.20 6.21 -1.17
CA ILE A 230 4.66 6.20 -1.32
C ILE A 230 5.13 7.39 -2.16
N SER A 231 4.47 7.64 -3.30
CA SER A 231 4.78 8.77 -4.18
C SER A 231 4.52 10.12 -3.49
N SER A 232 3.37 10.26 -2.82
CA SER A 232 2.98 11.50 -2.13
C SER A 232 3.95 11.85 -1.02
N ILE A 233 4.34 10.88 -0.19
CA ILE A 233 5.34 11.09 0.88
C ILE A 233 6.68 11.53 0.29
N SER A 234 7.14 10.86 -0.78
CA SER A 234 8.39 11.22 -1.45
C SER A 234 8.38 12.65 -2.00
N GLN A 235 7.27 13.06 -2.61
CA GLN A 235 7.10 14.42 -3.12
C GLN A 235 7.01 15.46 -2.00
N LYS A 236 6.29 15.17 -0.91
CA LYS A 236 6.19 16.07 0.24
C LYS A 236 7.54 16.25 0.93
N PHE A 237 8.37 15.21 1.00
CA PHE A 237 9.74 15.33 1.48
C PHE A 237 10.55 16.36 0.69
N ILE A 238 10.48 16.30 -0.64
CA ILE A 238 11.21 17.23 -1.50
C ILE A 238 10.71 18.67 -1.27
N LEU A 239 9.39 18.86 -1.12
CA LEU A 239 8.82 20.18 -0.81
C LEU A 239 9.27 20.71 0.54
N ASP A 240 9.22 19.87 1.58
CA ASP A 240 9.70 20.20 2.92
C ASP A 240 11.21 20.56 2.88
N GLU A 241 12.05 19.80 2.16
CA GLU A 241 13.48 20.13 2.02
C GLU A 241 13.71 21.46 1.30
N LEU A 242 12.94 21.77 0.25
CA LEU A 242 13.07 23.03 -0.49
C LEU A 242 12.67 24.26 0.34
N GLU A 243 11.62 24.16 1.17
CA GLU A 243 11.23 25.27 2.05
C GLU A 243 12.23 25.50 3.18
N ASN A 244 12.82 24.45 3.74
CA ASN A 244 13.81 24.59 4.81
C ASN A 244 15.18 25.12 4.33
N GLN A 245 15.39 25.25 3.01
CA GLN A 245 16.58 25.87 2.42
C GLN A 245 16.41 27.37 2.15
N LEU A 246 15.18 27.90 2.29
CA LEU A 246 14.84 29.32 2.16
C LEU A 246 14.85 30.03 3.52
#